data_AF-M0J6F0-F1
#
_entry.id   AF-M0J6F0-F1
#
_cell.length_a   1.000
_cell.length_b   1.000
_cell.length_c   1.000
_cell.angle_alpha   90.00
_cell.angle_beta   90.00
_cell.angle_gamma   90.00
#
_symmetry.space_group_name_H-M   'P 1'
#
loop_
_entity.id
_entity.type
_entity.pdbx_description
1 polymer ?
#
loop_
_entity_poly.entity_id
_entity_poly.type
_entity_poly.pdbx_seq_one_letter_code
_entity_poly.pdbx_strand_id
1 'polypeptide(L)'
;MSEPDTIEFGIAALADDVDTADIDYPADTRTIVQALDDVDVPVDAAGNTVKISEALEVASKDRFESRRELLDTLHPIFEEYRAKASKSLMGRLRALVPF
;
A
#
# COMPACT_ATOMS: atom_id res chain seq x y z
N MET A 1 -16.90 -19.08 15.46
CA MET A 1 -17.13 -17.62 15.39
C MET A 1 -16.47 -17.20 14.11
N SER A 2 -17.16 -16.55 13.19
CA SER A 2 -16.48 -15.93 12.05
C SER A 2 -15.75 -14.72 12.60
N GLU A 3 -14.42 -14.66 12.44
CA GLU A 3 -13.69 -13.40 12.59
C GLU A 3 -14.42 -12.32 11.75
N PRO A 4 -14.54 -11.08 12.25
CA PRO A 4 -15.06 -10.00 11.42
C PRO A 4 -14.18 -9.92 10.17
N ASP A 5 -14.80 -9.84 8.99
CA ASP A 5 -14.13 -9.42 7.76
C ASP A 5 -13.54 -8.02 8.04
N THR A 6 -12.29 -8.00 8.49
CA THR A 6 -11.58 -6.76 8.77
C THR A 6 -11.15 -6.23 7.42
N ILE A 7 -11.68 -5.07 7.04
CA ILE A 7 -11.27 -4.42 5.81
C ILE A 7 -9.86 -3.88 6.03
N GLU A 8 -8.87 -4.51 5.40
CA GLU A 8 -7.48 -4.11 5.48
C GLU A 8 -7.11 -3.04 4.44
N PHE A 9 -6.16 -2.17 4.79
CA PHE A 9 -5.69 -1.07 3.93
C PHE A 9 -4.18 -0.86 4.07
N GLY A 10 -3.56 -0.38 2.99
CA GLY A 10 -2.14 -0.06 2.93
C GLY A 10 -1.29 -1.29 3.21
N ILE A 11 -0.38 -1.17 4.19
CA ILE A 11 0.57 -2.25 4.47
C ILE A 11 -0.10 -3.55 4.94
N ALA A 12 -1.25 -3.47 5.61
CA ALA A 12 -1.95 -4.66 6.07
C ALA A 12 -2.60 -5.43 4.92
N ALA A 13 -3.14 -4.70 3.92
CA ALA A 13 -3.62 -5.32 2.68
C ALA A 13 -2.46 -5.91 1.87
N LEU A 14 -1.35 -5.19 1.76
CA LEU A 14 -0.16 -5.64 1.03
C LEU A 14 0.55 -6.83 1.72
N ALA A 15 0.48 -6.94 3.04
CA ALA A 15 1.19 -7.97 3.78
C ALA A 15 0.78 -9.38 3.33
N ASP A 16 -0.51 -9.62 3.13
CA ASP A 16 -1.03 -10.92 2.68
C ASP A 16 -0.55 -11.28 1.27
N ASP A 17 -0.54 -10.31 0.35
CA ASP A 17 0.00 -10.50 -1.00
C ASP A 17 1.51 -10.84 -0.94
N VAL A 18 2.28 -10.14 -0.10
CA VAL A 18 3.72 -10.41 0.08
C VAL A 18 3.98 -11.74 0.78
N ASP A 19 3.11 -12.20 1.68
CA ASP A 19 3.24 -13.52 2.33
C ASP A 19 2.94 -14.68 1.38
N THR A 20 2.09 -14.45 0.37
CA THR A 20 1.68 -15.48 -0.58
C THR A 20 2.50 -15.49 -1.86
N ALA A 21 3.14 -14.36 -2.20
CA ALA A 21 4.01 -14.24 -3.36
C ALA A 21 5.33 -15.01 -3.20
N ASP A 22 5.81 -15.58 -4.30
CA ASP A 22 7.09 -16.29 -4.37
C ASP A 22 8.24 -15.28 -4.55
N ILE A 23 8.69 -14.70 -3.43
CA ILE A 23 9.77 -13.71 -3.39
C ILE A 23 10.98 -14.28 -2.65
N ASP A 24 12.03 -14.61 -3.40
CA ASP A 24 13.33 -14.93 -2.83
C ASP A 24 14.07 -13.64 -2.47
N TYR A 25 14.29 -13.43 -1.17
CA TYR A 25 15.14 -12.34 -0.70
C TYR A 25 16.62 -12.75 -0.67
N PRO A 26 17.53 -11.83 -1.02
CA PRO A 26 17.29 -10.43 -1.35
C PRO A 26 16.72 -10.20 -2.76
N ALA A 27 15.77 -9.27 -2.89
CA ALA A 27 15.04 -8.99 -4.12
C ALA A 27 15.11 -7.51 -4.50
N ASP A 28 15.17 -7.21 -5.80
CA ASP A 28 15.06 -5.85 -6.33
C ASP A 28 13.61 -5.42 -6.56
N THR A 29 13.37 -4.12 -6.74
CA THR A 29 12.03 -3.55 -6.96
C THR A 29 11.32 -4.19 -8.14
N ARG A 30 12.03 -4.47 -9.24
CA ARG A 30 11.46 -5.11 -10.43
C ARG A 30 11.00 -6.53 -10.12
N THR A 31 11.79 -7.30 -9.38
CA THR A 31 11.46 -8.67 -8.97
C THR A 31 10.23 -8.67 -8.06
N ILE A 32 10.16 -7.72 -7.12
CA ILE A 32 9.00 -7.57 -6.22
C ILE A 32 7.74 -7.20 -7.01
N VAL A 33 7.81 -6.23 -7.92
CA VAL A 33 6.68 -5.83 -8.77
C VAL A 33 6.18 -7.01 -9.62
N GLN A 34 7.10 -7.80 -10.19
CA GLN A 34 6.73 -8.98 -10.97
C GLN A 34 6.09 -10.08 -10.13
N ALA A 35 6.63 -10.35 -8.94
CA ALA A 35 6.10 -11.37 -8.04
C ALA A 35 4.69 -11.01 -7.51
N LEU A 36 4.40 -9.73 -7.38
CA LEU A 36 3.11 -9.20 -6.92
C LEU A 36 2.17 -8.80 -8.06
N ASP A 37 2.52 -9.10 -9.32
CA ASP A 37 1.76 -8.71 -10.52
C ASP A 37 1.33 -7.23 -10.54
N ASP A 38 2.20 -6.35 -10.05
CA ASP A 38 1.97 -4.91 -9.91
C ASP A 38 0.60 -4.54 -9.26
N VAL A 39 0.26 -5.26 -8.18
CA VAL A 39 -1.01 -5.16 -7.46
C VAL A 39 -1.39 -3.72 -7.06
N ASP A 40 -2.69 -3.43 -7.16
CA ASP A 40 -3.34 -2.23 -6.64
C ASP A 40 -3.66 -2.42 -5.16
N VAL A 41 -2.96 -1.70 -4.28
CA VAL A 41 -3.15 -1.77 -2.83
C VAL A 41 -4.20 -0.75 -2.39
N PRO A 42 -5.32 -1.17 -1.75
CA PRO A 42 -6.33 -0.25 -1.24
C PRO A 42 -5.77 0.64 -0.13
N VAL A 43 -6.02 1.94 -0.17
CA VAL A 43 -5.54 2.89 0.85
C VAL A 43 -6.65 3.52 1.68
N ASP A 44 -7.92 3.40 1.27
CA ASP A 44 -9.06 3.83 2.09
C ASP A 44 -10.38 3.16 1.70
N ALA A 45 -11.41 3.40 2.50
CA ALA A 45 -12.77 2.91 2.26
C ALA A 45 -13.49 3.63 1.11
N ALA A 46 -12.91 4.68 0.52
CA ALA A 46 -13.48 5.38 -0.63
C ALA A 46 -13.12 4.71 -1.97
N GLY A 47 -12.32 3.64 -1.93
CA GLY A 47 -11.89 2.88 -3.09
C GLY A 47 -10.63 3.44 -3.75
N ASN A 48 -9.88 4.33 -3.08
CA ASN A 48 -8.59 4.77 -3.59
C ASN A 48 -7.57 3.62 -3.47
N THR A 49 -6.80 3.39 -4.53
CA THR A 49 -5.71 2.40 -4.59
C THR A 49 -4.39 3.07 -4.96
N VAL A 50 -3.28 2.37 -4.69
CA VAL A 50 -1.94 2.74 -5.11
C VAL A 50 -1.25 1.48 -5.65
N LYS A 51 -0.64 1.56 -6.83
CA LYS A 51 0.15 0.46 -7.36
C LYS A 51 1.42 0.23 -6.56
N ILE A 52 1.81 -1.03 -6.37
CA ILE A 52 3.05 -1.35 -5.66
C ILE A 52 4.29 -0.77 -6.34
N SER A 53 4.32 -0.70 -7.68
CA SER A 53 5.39 -0.01 -8.41
C SER A 53 5.53 1.45 -8.02
N GLU A 54 4.42 2.20 -7.94
CA GLU A 54 4.42 3.61 -7.52
C GLU A 54 4.93 3.78 -6.09
N ALA A 55 4.52 2.91 -5.17
CA ALA A 55 4.99 2.96 -3.80
C ALA A 55 6.50 2.67 -3.68
N LEU A 56 7.03 1.74 -4.48
CA LEU A 56 8.45 1.41 -4.53
C LEU A 56 9.30 2.51 -5.17
N GLU A 57 8.76 3.25 -6.15
CA GLU A 57 9.43 4.43 -6.71
C GLU A 57 9.64 5.52 -5.65
N VAL A 58 8.67 5.72 -4.75
CA VAL A 58 8.77 6.68 -3.64
C VAL A 58 9.84 6.25 -2.63
N ALA A 59 9.98 4.95 -2.38
CA ALA A 59 10.90 4.42 -1.37
C ALA A 59 12.38 4.76 -1.61
N SER A 60 12.75 5.20 -2.83
CA SER A 60 14.13 5.58 -3.20
C SER A 60 15.18 4.51 -2.86
N LYS A 61 14.75 3.24 -2.80
CA LYS A 61 15.55 2.05 -2.51
C LYS A 61 15.23 0.99 -3.55
N ASP A 62 16.24 0.37 -4.15
CA ASP A 62 16.09 -0.55 -5.27
C ASP A 62 16.15 -2.03 -4.89
N ARG A 63 16.60 -2.36 -3.67
CA ARG A 63 16.83 -3.75 -3.22
C ARG A 63 16.49 -3.92 -1.75
N PHE A 64 15.89 -5.06 -1.39
CA PHE A 64 15.47 -5.39 -0.04
C PHE A 64 16.09 -6.71 0.40
N GLU A 65 16.63 -6.76 1.62
CA GLU A 65 17.29 -7.94 2.19
C GLU A 65 16.30 -8.93 2.82
N SER A 66 15.08 -8.48 3.13
CA SER A 66 14.05 -9.32 3.72
C SER A 66 12.64 -8.76 3.50
N ARG A 67 11.64 -9.64 3.66
CA ARG A 67 10.22 -9.24 3.71
C ARG A 67 9.96 -8.15 4.74
N ARG A 68 10.54 -8.29 5.94
CA ARG A 68 10.38 -7.30 7.00
C ARG A 68 10.88 -5.92 6.55
N GLU A 69 12.06 -5.86 5.94
CA GLU A 69 12.62 -4.61 5.46
C GLU A 69 11.75 -3.97 4.36
N LEU A 70 11.21 -4.77 3.44
CA LEU A 70 10.26 -4.29 2.44
C LEU A 70 9.04 -3.65 3.11
N LEU A 71 8.41 -4.34 4.06
CA LEU A 71 7.20 -3.85 4.72
C LEU A 71 7.48 -2.63 5.60
N ASP A 72 8.57 -2.64 6.38
CA ASP A 72 8.99 -1.52 7.23
C ASP A 72 9.29 -0.27 6.37
N THR A 73 9.83 -0.44 5.16
CA THR A 73 10.10 0.66 4.22
C THR A 73 8.81 1.22 3.61
N LEU A 74 7.88 0.34 3.22
CA LEU A 74 6.63 0.75 2.57
C LEU A 74 5.58 1.30 3.56
N HIS A 75 5.65 0.92 4.84
CA HIS A 75 4.70 1.38 5.85
C HIS A 75 4.53 2.91 5.90
N PRO A 76 5.57 3.73 6.09
CA PRO A 76 5.42 5.19 6.12
C PRO A 76 4.89 5.76 4.80
N ILE A 77 5.18 5.13 3.66
CA ILE A 77 4.71 5.58 2.34
C ILE A 77 3.19 5.37 2.24
N PHE A 78 2.68 4.21 2.64
CA PHE A 78 1.24 3.96 2.67
C PHE A 78 0.51 4.86 3.68
N GLU A 79 1.13 5.20 4.82
CA GLU A 79 0.56 6.19 5.75
C GLU A 79 0.41 7.58 5.10
N GLU A 80 1.36 8.00 4.26
CA GLU A 80 1.23 9.25 3.51
C GLU A 80 0.09 9.22 2.49
N TYR A 81 -0.06 8.12 1.73
CA TYR A 81 -1.18 7.96 0.81
C TYR A 81 -2.52 7.99 1.56
N ARG A 82 -2.62 7.29 2.69
CA ARG A 82 -3.80 7.34 3.59
C ARG A 82 -4.13 8.75 4.05
N ALA A 83 -3.13 9.50 4.49
CA ALA A 83 -3.30 10.88 4.94
C ALA A 83 -3.76 11.81 3.81
N LYS A 84 -3.23 11.63 2.60
CA LYS A 84 -3.63 12.40 1.40
C LYS A 84 -5.06 12.06 0.97
N ALA A 85 -5.42 10.78 0.93
CA ALA A 85 -6.75 10.33 0.55
C ALA A 85 -7.83 10.84 1.54
N SER A 86 -7.55 10.79 2.84
CA SER A 86 -8.42 11.33 3.89
C SER A 86 -8.66 12.85 3.72
N LYS A 87 -7.60 13.63 3.42
CA LYS A 87 -7.71 15.08 3.18
C LYS A 87 -8.53 15.39 1.92
N SER A 88 -8.37 14.59 0.86
CA SER A 88 -9.14 14.73 -0.39
C SER A 88 -10.64 14.55 -0.13
N LEU A 89 -11.02 13.51 0.63
CA LEU A 89 -12.41 13.28 1.02
C LEU A 89 -13.00 14.45 1.82
N MET A 90 -12.26 14.95 2.82
CA MET A 90 -12.70 16.11 3.61
C MET A 90 -12.87 17.37 2.74
N GLY A 91 -11.98 17.59 1.77
CA GLY A 91 -12.08 18.70 0.82
C GLY A 91 -13.35 18.63 -0.03
N ARG A 92 -13.72 17.44 -0.52
CA ARG A 92 -14.95 17.21 -1.29
C ARG A 92 -16.21 17.48 -0.47
N LEU A 93 -16.26 17.02 0.78
CA LEU A 93 -17.38 17.29 1.69
C LEU A 93 -17.53 18.79 1.97
N ARG A 94 -16.41 19.49 2.18
CA ARG A 94 -16.43 20.94 2.40
C ARG A 94 -16.95 21.72 1.19
N ALA A 95 -16.68 21.27 -0.02
CA ALA A 95 -17.15 21.90 -1.25
C ALA A 95 -18.68 21.84 -1.43
N LEU A 96 -19.39 21.00 -0.66
CA LEU A 96 -20.85 20.85 -0.73
C LEU A 96 -21.61 21.72 0.30
N VAL A 97 -20.90 22.45 1.18
CA VAL A 97 -21.51 23.34 2.17
C VAL A 97 -21.45 24.79 1.64
N PRO A 98 -22.58 25.51 1.53
CA PRO A 98 -22.57 26.93 1.15
C PRO A 98 -21.90 27.77 2.24
N PHE A 99 -21.18 28.80 1.81
CA PHE A 99 -20.42 29.73 2.67
C PHE A 99 -21.31 30.59 3.58
#